data_AF-A0A925WQV5-F1
#
_entry.id   AF-A0A925WQV5-F1
#
_cell.length_a   1.000
_cell.length_b   1.000
_cell.length_c   1.000
_cell.angle_alpha   90.00
_cell.angle_beta   90.00
_cell.angle_gamma   90.00
#
_symmetry.space_group_name_H-M   'P 1'
#
loop_
_entity.id
_entity.type
_entity.pdbx_description
1 polymer ?
#
loop_
_entity_poly.entity_id
_entity_poly.type
_entity_poly.pdbx_seq_one_letter_code
_entity_poly.pdbx_strand_id
1 'polypeptide(L)'
;VAESDGFKSFVRDLNTKLVYDEPSRKGSSDLFKAFLADPNRYDFITTYESNAIGAAEKNPELAVIYPMPTAVAEQSVVLLSGGDWLTPEQKAGGQEFLRFLAEADSLKDGVKSRFRPANPSGEANLTGAINALKGQGFQQTYSGVELPPYEAINDAAYNWRKQVQPTAPWVRS
;
A
#
# COMPACT_ATOMS: atom_id res chain seq x y z
N VAL A 1 -1.12 -27.15 -1.08
CA VAL A 1 -0.04 -26.82 -2.05
C VAL A 1 0.96 -25.82 -1.48
N ALA A 2 0.52 -24.66 -0.95
CA ALA A 2 1.43 -23.66 -0.35
C ALA A 2 2.22 -24.15 0.88
N GLU A 3 1.69 -25.11 1.64
CA GLU A 3 2.38 -25.66 2.82
C GLU A 3 3.32 -26.84 2.54
N SER A 4 3.43 -27.30 1.29
CA SER A 4 4.26 -28.46 0.97
C SER A 4 5.76 -28.13 1.04
N ASP A 5 6.57 -29.11 1.40
CA ASP A 5 8.04 -28.96 1.44
C ASP A 5 8.59 -28.60 0.06
N GLY A 6 7.99 -29.13 -1.01
CA GLY A 6 8.36 -28.80 -2.39
C GLY A 6 8.16 -27.32 -2.72
N PHE A 7 7.01 -26.73 -2.36
CA PHE A 7 6.75 -25.31 -2.58
C PHE A 7 7.68 -24.43 -1.73
N LYS A 8 7.86 -24.78 -0.45
CA LYS A 8 8.79 -24.06 0.45
C LYS A 8 10.24 -24.11 -0.03
N SER A 9 10.66 -25.20 -0.64
CA SER A 9 12.00 -25.34 -1.25
C SER A 9 12.16 -24.49 -2.50
N PHE A 10 11.17 -24.52 -3.41
CA PHE A 10 11.14 -23.69 -4.60
C PHE A 10 11.22 -22.19 -4.26
N VAL A 11 10.40 -21.74 -3.31
CA VAL A 11 10.36 -20.33 -2.89
C VAL A 11 11.69 -19.91 -2.24
N ARG A 12 12.31 -20.77 -1.44
CA ARG A 12 13.66 -20.53 -0.88
C ARG A 12 14.70 -20.36 -1.98
N ASP A 13 14.76 -21.29 -2.92
CA ASP A 13 15.68 -21.23 -4.06
C ASP A 13 15.47 -19.94 -4.88
N LEU A 14 14.21 -19.59 -5.19
CA LEU A 14 13.88 -18.33 -5.86
C LEU A 14 14.40 -17.13 -5.06
N ASN A 15 14.15 -17.07 -3.75
CA ASN A 15 14.56 -15.96 -2.91
C ASN A 15 16.08 -15.76 -2.89
N THR A 16 16.88 -16.82 -2.97
CA THR A 16 18.35 -16.69 -3.07
C THR A 16 18.83 -16.07 -4.38
N LYS A 17 18.00 -16.09 -5.42
CA LYS A 17 18.29 -15.53 -6.74
C LYS A 17 17.78 -14.10 -6.89
N LEU A 18 16.97 -13.61 -5.94
CA LEU A 18 16.47 -12.23 -5.93
C LEU A 18 17.54 -11.29 -5.37
N VAL A 19 17.94 -10.30 -6.17
CA VAL A 19 18.80 -9.21 -5.73
C VAL A 19 17.91 -8.06 -5.28
N TYR A 20 17.84 -7.86 -3.97
CA TYR A 20 17.11 -6.73 -3.38
C TYR A 20 18.02 -5.49 -3.33
N ASP A 21 17.70 -4.49 -4.14
CA ASP A 21 18.30 -3.16 -4.04
C ASP A 21 18.01 -2.52 -2.67
N GLU A 22 18.92 -1.71 -2.16
CA GLU A 22 18.85 -1.16 -0.79
C GLU A 22 17.56 -0.34 -0.53
N PRO A 23 17.08 0.52 -1.44
CA PRO A 23 15.80 1.22 -1.27
C PRO A 23 14.61 0.24 -1.15
N SER A 24 14.62 -0.87 -1.90
CA SER A 24 13.55 -1.87 -1.84
C SER A 24 13.44 -2.55 -0.47
N ARG A 25 14.56 -2.62 0.28
CA ARG A 25 14.61 -3.19 1.63
C ARG A 25 14.08 -2.23 2.70
N LYS A 26 14.12 -0.93 2.46
CA LYS A 26 13.65 0.11 3.38
C LYS A 26 12.16 0.41 3.25
N GLY A 27 11.57 0.04 2.10
CA GLY A 27 10.13 0.08 1.87
C GLY A 27 9.74 0.81 0.60
N SER A 28 8.44 0.80 0.29
CA SER A 28 7.91 1.34 -0.97
C SER A 28 8.19 2.84 -1.14
N SER A 29 8.19 3.64 -0.07
CA SER A 29 8.48 5.07 -0.15
C SER A 29 9.92 5.38 -0.55
N ASP A 30 10.89 4.62 -0.07
CA ASP A 30 12.30 4.82 -0.43
C ASP A 30 12.61 4.28 -1.82
N LEU A 31 12.00 3.13 -2.20
CA LEU A 31 12.05 2.63 -3.57
C LEU A 31 11.48 3.66 -4.56
N PHE A 32 10.34 4.27 -4.23
CA PHE A 32 9.74 5.32 -5.06
C PHE A 32 10.65 6.55 -5.21
N LYS A 33 11.26 7.03 -4.13
CA LYS A 33 12.22 8.15 -4.20
C LYS A 33 13.44 7.81 -5.05
N ALA A 34 13.98 6.60 -4.90
CA ALA A 34 15.12 6.14 -5.68
C ALA A 34 14.77 6.03 -7.17
N PHE A 35 13.59 5.51 -7.50
CA PHE A 35 13.07 5.47 -8.86
C PHE A 35 12.95 6.86 -9.48
N LEU A 36 12.40 7.84 -8.76
CA LEU A 36 12.29 9.20 -9.28
C LEU A 36 13.65 9.90 -9.47
N ALA A 37 14.67 9.51 -8.69
CA ALA A 37 16.01 10.06 -8.82
C ALA A 37 16.76 9.50 -10.04
N ASP A 38 16.50 8.24 -10.40
CA ASP A 38 17.10 7.58 -11.57
C ASP A 38 16.14 6.53 -12.15
N PRO A 39 15.19 6.92 -13.03
CA PRO A 39 14.21 6.00 -13.60
C PRO A 39 14.84 4.90 -14.45
N ASN A 40 15.98 5.18 -15.09
CA ASN A 40 16.66 4.21 -15.98
C ASN A 40 17.25 3.01 -15.22
N ARG A 41 17.37 3.12 -13.90
CA ARG A 41 17.87 2.04 -13.05
C ARG A 41 16.87 0.90 -12.86
N TYR A 42 15.57 1.17 -13.08
CA TYR A 42 14.51 0.21 -12.81
C TYR A 42 13.57 0.10 -14.02
N ASP A 43 13.29 -1.12 -14.48
CA ASP A 43 12.27 -1.32 -15.51
C ASP A 43 10.86 -0.98 -14.99
N PHE A 44 10.58 -1.35 -13.74
CA PHE A 44 9.35 -1.01 -13.03
C PHE A 44 9.57 -1.09 -11.52
N ILE A 45 8.70 -0.42 -10.76
CA ILE A 45 8.64 -0.52 -9.30
C ILE A 45 7.20 -0.75 -8.84
N THR A 46 7.03 -1.23 -7.61
CA THR A 46 5.74 -1.18 -6.91
C THR A 46 5.68 0.08 -6.05
N THR A 47 4.55 0.78 -6.10
CA THR A 47 4.29 1.98 -5.29
C THR A 47 2.80 2.13 -5.04
N TYR A 48 2.42 2.97 -4.08
CA TYR A 48 1.03 3.37 -3.87
C TYR A 48 0.53 4.25 -5.04
N GLU A 49 -0.74 4.12 -5.39
CA GLU A 49 -1.38 4.88 -6.46
C GLU A 49 -1.26 6.40 -6.23
N SER A 50 -1.38 6.86 -4.98
CA SER A 50 -1.23 8.28 -4.62
C SER A 50 0.13 8.86 -5.03
N ASN A 51 1.21 8.10 -4.81
CA ASN A 51 2.56 8.47 -5.23
C ASN A 51 2.68 8.43 -6.77
N ALA A 52 2.11 7.40 -7.41
CA ALA A 52 2.15 7.26 -8.85
C ALA A 52 1.43 8.42 -9.56
N ILE A 53 0.23 8.82 -9.10
CA ILE A 53 -0.50 9.99 -9.61
C ILE A 53 0.38 11.24 -9.50
N GLY A 54 0.96 11.48 -8.32
CA GLY A 54 1.80 12.67 -8.10
C GLY A 54 3.09 12.71 -8.93
N ALA A 55 3.63 11.55 -9.33
CA ALA A 55 4.76 11.45 -10.25
C ALA A 55 4.32 11.65 -11.71
N ALA A 56 3.23 10.99 -12.11
CA ALA A 56 2.69 11.04 -13.46
C ALA A 56 2.23 12.45 -13.87
N GLU A 57 1.67 13.22 -12.92
CA GLU A 57 1.32 14.64 -13.11
C GLU A 57 2.53 15.51 -13.50
N LYS A 58 3.75 15.09 -13.12
CA LYS A 58 5.00 15.84 -13.37
C LYS A 58 5.81 15.26 -14.51
N ASN A 59 5.62 13.99 -14.83
CA ASN A 59 6.33 13.31 -15.90
C ASN A 59 5.35 12.48 -16.76
N PRO A 60 5.03 12.95 -17.98
CA PRO A 60 4.08 12.28 -18.87
C PRO A 60 4.63 10.97 -19.46
N GLU A 61 5.92 10.68 -19.34
CA GLU A 61 6.54 9.45 -19.83
C GLU A 61 6.35 8.27 -18.86
N LEU A 62 5.94 8.53 -17.62
CA LEU A 62 5.65 7.48 -16.66
C LEU A 62 4.31 6.81 -16.99
N ALA A 63 4.30 5.48 -16.91
CA ALA A 63 3.11 4.66 -17.04
C ALA A 63 2.82 3.92 -15.73
N VAL A 64 1.54 3.67 -15.49
CA VAL A 64 1.04 2.81 -14.42
C VAL A 64 0.44 1.56 -15.00
N ILE A 65 0.79 0.43 -14.41
CA ILE A 65 0.24 -0.88 -14.72
C ILE A 65 -0.53 -1.35 -13.49
N TYR A 66 -1.79 -1.73 -13.67
CA TYR A 66 -2.60 -2.44 -12.68
C TYR A 66 -2.52 -3.94 -12.99
N PRO A 67 -1.75 -4.75 -12.24
CA PRO A 67 -1.74 -6.19 -12.43
C PRO A 67 -3.14 -6.76 -12.23
N MET A 68 -3.47 -7.87 -12.89
CA MET A 68 -4.74 -8.56 -12.68
C MET A 68 -4.49 -9.85 -11.87
N PRO A 69 -4.89 -9.91 -10.58
CA PRO A 69 -5.54 -8.86 -9.79
C PRO A 69 -4.55 -7.87 -9.14
N THR A 70 -5.02 -6.66 -8.85
CA THR A 70 -4.28 -5.59 -8.17
C THR A 70 -4.50 -5.70 -6.66
N ALA A 71 -3.42 -5.69 -5.88
CA ALA A 71 -3.50 -5.62 -4.43
C ALA A 71 -3.95 -4.23 -3.98
N VAL A 72 -5.06 -4.15 -3.25
CA VAL A 72 -5.57 -2.89 -2.69
C VAL A 72 -5.15 -2.80 -1.22
N ALA A 73 -4.37 -1.76 -0.90
CA ALA A 73 -4.00 -1.46 0.49
C ALA A 73 -5.03 -0.49 1.08
N GLU A 74 -6.09 -1.02 1.68
CA GLU A 74 -7.07 -0.22 2.40
C GLU A 74 -6.49 0.26 3.74
N GLN A 75 -6.64 1.56 4.01
CA GLN A 75 -6.22 2.17 5.27
C GLN A 75 -7.43 2.22 6.21
N SER A 76 -7.52 1.25 7.11
CA SER A 76 -8.57 1.21 8.13
C SER A 76 -8.18 2.01 9.37
N VAL A 77 -9.17 2.63 10.02
CA VAL A 77 -8.99 3.25 11.34
C VAL A 77 -9.66 2.37 12.38
N VAL A 78 -9.01 2.18 13.54
CA VAL A 78 -9.52 1.38 14.65
C VAL A 78 -9.80 2.25 15.87
N LEU A 79 -10.90 1.97 16.57
CA LEU A 79 -11.16 2.54 17.90
C LEU A 79 -10.71 1.56 18.96
N LEU A 80 -9.91 2.06 19.90
CA LEU A 80 -9.52 1.29 21.07
C LEU A 80 -10.69 1.25 22.06
N SER A 81 -11.17 0.04 22.37
CA SER A 81 -12.38 -0.17 23.19
C SER A 81 -12.09 -0.55 24.64
N GLY A 82 -10.87 -1.00 24.97
CA GLY A 82 -10.53 -1.60 26.27
C GLY A 82 -9.20 -1.14 26.86
N GLY A 83 -9.06 -1.31 28.18
CA GLY A 83 -7.91 -0.90 28.98
C GLY A 83 -8.32 0.12 30.05
N ASP A 84 -7.85 -0.08 31.28
CA ASP A 84 -8.18 0.77 32.44
C ASP A 84 -7.64 2.22 32.30
N TRP A 85 -6.78 2.44 31.31
CA TRP A 85 -6.18 3.72 30.98
C TRP A 85 -7.02 4.57 30.01
N LEU A 86 -8.08 4.00 29.41
CA LEU A 86 -8.99 4.74 28.52
C LEU A 86 -10.18 5.31 29.28
N THR A 87 -10.24 6.63 29.39
CA THR A 87 -11.39 7.30 30.01
C THR A 87 -12.62 7.26 29.09
N PRO A 88 -13.84 7.36 29.64
CA PRO A 88 -15.06 7.48 28.84
C PRO A 88 -15.02 8.63 27.83
N GLU A 89 -14.43 9.77 28.19
CA GLU A 89 -14.32 10.96 27.34
C GLU A 89 -13.37 10.72 26.17
N GLN A 90 -12.27 9.99 26.37
CA GLN A 90 -11.35 9.62 25.29
C GLN A 90 -12.02 8.66 24.28
N LYS A 91 -12.84 7.72 24.77
CA LYS A 91 -13.62 6.84 23.90
C LYS A 91 -14.64 7.64 23.08
N ALA A 92 -15.36 8.56 23.71
CA ALA A 92 -16.30 9.45 23.03
C ALA A 92 -15.57 10.36 22.01
N GLY A 93 -14.43 10.94 22.39
CA GLY A 93 -13.61 11.77 21.49
C GLY A 93 -13.10 11.01 20.28
N GLY A 94 -12.68 9.75 20.43
CA GLY A 94 -12.29 8.90 19.31
C GLY A 94 -13.44 8.64 18.33
N GLN A 95 -14.65 8.38 18.85
CA GLN A 95 -15.85 8.22 18.02
C GLN A 95 -16.21 9.50 17.27
N GLU A 96 -16.13 10.66 17.92
CA GLU A 96 -16.37 11.95 17.28
C GLU A 96 -15.33 12.25 16.20
N PHE A 97 -14.06 11.92 16.46
CA PHE A 97 -13.01 12.07 15.46
C PHE A 97 -13.24 11.17 14.24
N LEU A 98 -13.67 9.92 14.42
CA LEU A 98 -14.04 9.07 13.29
C LEU A 98 -15.20 9.63 12.48
N ARG A 99 -16.21 10.19 13.15
CA ARG A 99 -17.33 10.84 12.48
C ARG A 99 -16.86 12.02 11.65
N PHE A 100 -16.03 12.87 12.23
CA PHE A 100 -15.41 14.00 11.56
C PHE A 100 -14.62 13.57 10.32
N LEU A 101 -13.82 12.50 10.39
CA LEU A 101 -13.07 11.97 9.24
C LEU A 101 -13.98 11.49 8.09
N ALA A 102 -15.22 11.09 8.39
CA ALA A 102 -16.20 10.65 7.40
C ALA A 102 -17.00 11.81 6.78
N GLU A 103 -16.84 13.05 7.27
CA GLU A 103 -17.50 14.23 6.71
C GLU A 103 -16.95 14.59 5.32
N ALA A 104 -17.80 15.22 4.50
CA ALA A 104 -17.47 15.51 3.11
C ALA A 104 -16.18 16.34 2.96
N ASP A 105 -15.95 17.34 3.82
CA ASP A 105 -14.76 18.19 3.73
C ASP A 105 -13.48 17.42 4.12
N SER A 106 -13.54 16.54 5.13
CA SER A 106 -12.44 15.63 5.48
C SER A 106 -12.10 14.69 4.32
N LEU A 107 -13.12 14.15 3.64
CA LEU A 107 -12.92 13.31 2.46
C LEU A 107 -12.28 14.09 1.30
N LYS A 108 -12.68 15.36 1.07
CA LYS A 108 -12.05 16.24 0.07
C LYS A 108 -10.57 16.51 0.39
N ASP A 109 -10.22 16.68 1.66
CA ASP A 109 -8.83 16.84 2.07
C ASP A 109 -8.01 15.56 1.83
N GLY A 110 -8.60 14.38 2.05
CA GLY A 110 -7.99 13.11 1.66
C GLY A 110 -7.69 13.00 0.15
N VAL A 111 -8.58 13.51 -0.68
CA VAL A 111 -8.41 13.56 -2.15
C VAL A 111 -7.24 14.45 -2.57
N LYS A 112 -6.95 15.55 -1.85
CA LYS A 112 -5.75 16.39 -2.11
C LYS A 112 -4.45 15.60 -1.95
N SER A 113 -4.47 14.57 -1.10
CA SER A 113 -3.36 13.63 -0.91
C SER A 113 -3.38 12.45 -1.91
N ARG A 114 -4.27 12.51 -2.92
CA ARG A 114 -4.42 11.51 -4.00
C ARG A 114 -4.84 10.12 -3.49
N PHE A 115 -5.57 10.05 -2.38
CA PHE A 115 -6.18 8.81 -1.91
C PHE A 115 -7.61 8.65 -2.43
N ARG A 116 -7.99 7.42 -2.79
CA ARG A 116 -9.38 7.08 -3.07
C ARG A 116 -10.18 7.12 -1.76
N PRO A 117 -11.21 7.96 -1.65
CA PRO A 117 -12.08 7.94 -0.48
C PRO A 117 -12.91 6.65 -0.46
N ALA A 118 -13.17 6.10 0.73
CA ALA A 118 -13.98 4.91 0.91
C ALA A 118 -15.43 5.10 0.40
N ASN A 119 -15.97 6.31 0.57
CA ASN A 119 -17.29 6.71 0.10
C ASN A 119 -17.16 7.89 -0.88
N PRO A 120 -16.83 7.63 -2.16
CA PRO A 120 -16.68 8.69 -3.15
C PRO A 120 -18.03 9.35 -3.45
N SER A 121 -18.11 10.68 -3.32
CA SER A 121 -19.31 11.44 -3.65
C SER A 121 -18.99 12.90 -3.98
N GLY A 122 -19.77 13.51 -4.88
CA GLY A 122 -19.61 14.93 -5.23
C GLY A 122 -18.19 15.29 -5.65
N GLU A 123 -17.54 16.20 -4.93
CA GLU A 123 -16.14 16.61 -5.15
C GLU A 123 -15.12 15.72 -4.41
N ALA A 124 -15.55 14.87 -3.49
CA ALA A 124 -14.71 13.93 -2.77
C ALA A 124 -14.50 12.66 -3.60
N ASN A 125 -13.78 12.77 -4.73
CA ASN A 125 -13.32 11.64 -5.53
C ASN A 125 -12.08 11.99 -6.37
N LEU A 126 -11.43 10.98 -6.94
CA LEU A 126 -10.28 11.13 -7.85
C LEU A 126 -10.65 11.00 -9.33
N THR A 127 -11.93 10.99 -9.68
CA THR A 127 -12.38 10.70 -11.05
C THR A 127 -11.74 11.65 -12.06
N GLY A 128 -11.70 12.95 -11.76
CA GLY A 128 -11.05 13.95 -12.62
C GLY A 128 -9.56 13.70 -12.84
N ALA A 129 -8.81 13.46 -11.76
CA ALA A 129 -7.37 13.21 -11.82
C ALA A 129 -7.04 11.91 -12.58
N ILE A 130 -7.76 10.82 -12.29
CA ILE A 130 -7.58 9.54 -12.98
C ILE A 130 -7.92 9.68 -14.47
N ASN A 131 -8.99 10.41 -14.82
CA ASN A 131 -9.36 10.61 -16.22
C ASN A 131 -8.32 11.44 -16.98
N ALA A 132 -7.71 12.44 -16.33
CA ALA A 132 -6.64 13.23 -16.92
C ALA A 132 -5.41 12.37 -17.23
N LEU A 133 -5.11 11.37 -16.39
CA LEU A 133 -3.95 10.49 -16.52
C LEU A 133 -4.26 9.14 -17.20
N LYS A 134 -5.45 8.98 -17.81
CA LYS A 134 -5.83 7.71 -18.46
C LYS A 134 -4.85 7.24 -19.54
N GLY A 135 -4.20 8.19 -20.24
CA GLY A 135 -3.18 7.90 -21.25
C GLY A 135 -1.92 7.26 -20.69
N GLN A 136 -1.67 7.44 -19.39
CA GLN A 136 -0.58 6.84 -18.63
C GLN A 136 -1.01 5.54 -17.94
N GLY A 137 -2.21 5.02 -18.23
CA GLY A 137 -2.68 3.72 -17.74
C GLY A 137 -3.50 3.76 -16.45
N PHE A 138 -3.82 4.94 -15.90
CA PHE A 138 -4.69 5.07 -14.73
C PHE A 138 -6.13 4.62 -15.02
N GLN A 139 -6.72 3.84 -14.10
CA GLN A 139 -8.03 3.22 -14.29
C GLN A 139 -8.99 3.63 -13.17
N GLN A 140 -10.25 3.96 -13.52
CA GLN A 140 -11.30 4.18 -12.52
C GLN A 140 -11.64 2.89 -11.78
N THR A 141 -11.72 1.81 -12.54
CA THR A 141 -12.07 0.46 -12.10
C THR A 141 -11.00 -0.50 -12.56
N TYR A 142 -10.53 -1.36 -11.66
CA TYR A 142 -9.56 -2.42 -11.93
C TYR A 142 -9.99 -3.67 -11.16
N SER A 143 -9.49 -4.84 -11.56
CA SER A 143 -9.71 -6.07 -10.80
C SER A 143 -8.84 -6.02 -9.53
N GLY A 144 -9.49 -5.91 -8.37
CA GLY A 144 -8.83 -6.02 -7.07
C GLY A 144 -8.76 -7.48 -6.60
N VAL A 145 -7.76 -7.81 -5.78
CA VAL A 145 -7.78 -9.02 -4.96
C VAL A 145 -8.19 -8.65 -3.54
N GLU A 146 -9.12 -9.41 -2.96
CA GLU A 146 -9.37 -9.34 -1.53
C GLU A 146 -8.16 -9.92 -0.81
N LEU A 147 -7.50 -9.08 0.00
CA LEU A 147 -6.38 -9.54 0.79
C LEU A 147 -6.89 -10.44 1.92
N PRO A 148 -6.17 -11.52 2.26
CA PRO A 148 -6.51 -12.33 3.42
C PRO A 148 -6.63 -11.48 4.69
N PRO A 149 -7.34 -11.94 5.74
CA PRO A 149 -7.36 -11.26 7.02
C PRO A 149 -5.95 -10.93 7.51
N TYR A 150 -5.80 -9.80 8.21
CA TYR A 150 -4.49 -9.33 8.70
C TYR A 150 -3.72 -10.38 9.49
N GLU A 151 -4.41 -11.22 10.28
CA GLU A 151 -3.79 -12.34 11.00
C GLU A 151 -3.11 -13.32 10.04
N ALA A 152 -3.79 -13.72 8.97
CA ALA A 152 -3.24 -14.62 7.96
C ALA A 152 -2.06 -13.98 7.21
N ILE A 153 -2.12 -12.68 6.92
CA ILE A 153 -0.99 -11.94 6.31
C ILE A 153 0.21 -11.90 7.27
N ASN A 154 -0.03 -11.62 8.56
CA ASN A 154 1.02 -11.56 9.57
C ASN A 154 1.68 -12.92 9.80
N ASP A 155 0.88 -13.98 9.86
CA ASP A 155 1.37 -15.36 9.98
C ASP A 155 2.17 -15.76 8.74
N ALA A 156 1.68 -15.45 7.54
CA ALA A 156 2.40 -15.69 6.30
C ALA A 156 3.73 -14.92 6.27
N ALA A 157 3.74 -13.65 6.68
CA ALA A 157 4.95 -12.83 6.75
C ALA A 157 5.93 -13.35 7.80
N TYR A 158 5.45 -13.77 8.97
CA TYR A 158 6.28 -14.39 10.01
C TYR A 158 6.90 -15.70 9.51
N ASN A 159 6.10 -16.58 8.91
CA ASN A 159 6.57 -17.84 8.35
C ASN A 159 7.53 -17.64 7.19
N TRP A 160 7.30 -16.65 6.33
CA TRP A 160 8.24 -16.25 5.28
C TRP A 160 9.60 -15.86 5.87
N ARG A 161 9.61 -14.98 6.88
CA ARG A 161 10.85 -14.58 7.57
C ARG A 161 11.56 -15.77 8.20
N LYS A 162 10.82 -16.71 8.79
CA LYS A 162 11.40 -17.84 9.51
C LYS A 162 11.90 -18.96 8.59
N GLN A 163 11.20 -19.20 7.48
CA GLN A 163 11.38 -20.39 6.63
C GLN A 163 12.01 -20.07 5.27
N VAL A 164 11.94 -18.83 4.81
CA VAL A 164 12.38 -18.41 3.47
C VAL A 164 13.55 -17.42 3.51
N GLN A 165 13.56 -16.48 4.46
CA GLN A 165 14.67 -15.55 4.69
C GLN A 165 15.47 -15.92 5.96
N PRO A 166 16.37 -16.91 5.93
CA PRO A 166 17.29 -17.13 7.04
C PRO A 166 18.30 -15.97 7.10
N THR A 167 18.04 -15.02 8.02
CA THR A 167 18.95 -14.01 8.56
C THR A 167 19.86 -13.27 7.56
N ALA A 168 19.37 -12.16 7.01
CA ALA A 168 20.23 -10.98 6.92
C ALA A 168 20.20 -10.30 8.30
N PRO A 169 21.34 -9.99 8.92
CA PRO A 169 21.37 -9.36 10.24
C PRO A 169 20.80 -7.95 10.13
N TRP A 170 19.64 -7.71 10.74
CA TRP A 170 19.17 -6.35 10.96
C TRP A 170 19.72 -5.85 12.29
N VAL A 171 20.59 -4.86 12.18
CA VAL A 171 20.96 -3.92 13.25
C VAL A 171 19.67 -3.24 13.70
N ARG A 172 19.33 -3.40 14.98
CA ARG A 172 18.27 -2.62 15.63
C ARG A 172 18.76 -1.18 15.75
N SER A 173 18.00 -0.22 15.22
CA SER A 173 18.05 1.19 15.63
C SER A 173 17.22 1.39 16.89
#